data_AF-A0AA40GAM8-F1
#
_entry.id   AF-A0AA40GAM8-F1
#
_cell.length_a   1.000
_cell.length_b   1.000
_cell.length_c   1.000
_cell.angle_alpha   90.00
_cell.angle_beta   90.00
_cell.angle_gamma   90.00
#
_symmetry.space_group_name_H-M   'P 1'
#
loop_
_entity.id
_entity.type
_entity.pdbx_description
1 polymer ?
#
loop_
_entity_poly.entity_id
_entity_poly.type
_entity_poly.pdbx_seq_one_letter_code
_entity_poly.pdbx_strand_id
1 'polypeptide(L)' 'MDDYTGTPPNCRPQCTIDSECASNRACLRQKCTDPCPGSCGTGAECLVVNHMAVCTCPQGFTGDPFVNCFLESSRKD' A
#
# COMPACT_ATOMS: atom_id res chain seq x y z
N MET A 1 -22.38 -4.83 -4.39
CA MET A 1 -22.02 -6.26 -4.27
C MET A 1 -21.15 -6.57 -5.47
N ASP A 2 -19.96 -5.99 -5.51
CA ASP A 2 -19.12 -5.87 -6.72
C ASP A 2 -17.79 -6.62 -6.57
N ASP A 3 -17.61 -7.34 -5.47
CA ASP A 3 -16.37 -8.01 -5.09
C ASP A 3 -16.36 -9.52 -5.33
N TYR A 4 -17.48 -10.07 -5.83
CA TYR A 4 -17.63 -11.50 -6.13
C TYR A 4 -17.97 -11.69 -7.61
N THR A 5 -17.19 -12.56 -8.27
CA THR A 5 -17.40 -12.94 -9.68
C THR A 5 -18.01 -14.33 -9.76
N GLY A 6 -18.91 -14.55 -10.73
CA GLY A 6 -19.56 -15.84 -10.98
C GLY A 6 -20.97 -15.94 -10.40
N THR A 7 -21.63 -17.07 -10.68
CA THR A 7 -22.99 -17.37 -10.22
C THR A 7 -22.97 -18.47 -9.15
N PRO A 8 -23.89 -18.44 -8.17
CA PRO A 8 -24.01 -19.51 -7.18
C PRO A 8 -24.15 -20.88 -7.85
N PRO A 9 -23.48 -21.93 -7.34
CA PRO A 9 -22.69 -21.99 -6.09
C PRO A 9 -21.21 -21.57 -6.25
N ASN A 10 -20.76 -21.19 -7.45
CA ASN A 10 -19.35 -20.97 -7.78
C ASN A 10 -18.91 -19.49 -7.67
N CYS A 11 -19.55 -18.70 -6.81
CA CYS A 11 -19.11 -17.33 -6.57
C CYS A 11 -17.71 -17.35 -5.94
N ARG A 12 -16.77 -16.62 -6.54
CA ARG A 12 -15.42 -16.48 -6.02
C ARG A 12 -15.12 -15.00 -5.75
N PRO A 13 -14.40 -14.67 -4.67
CA PRO A 13 -13.84 -13.34 -4.51
C PRO A 13 -12.88 -12.97 -5.63
N GLN A 14 -12.53 -11.69 -5.75
CA GLN A 14 -11.51 -11.25 -6.69
C GLN A 14 -10.14 -11.90 -6.42
N CYS A 15 -9.77 -12.04 -5.14
CA CYS A 15 -8.53 -12.69 -4.75
C CYS A 15 -8.66 -13.46 -3.43
N THR A 16 -7.80 -14.45 -3.21
CA THR A 16 -7.58 -15.06 -1.88
C THR A 16 -6.14 -14.95 -1.38
N ILE A 17 -5.20 -14.67 -2.29
CA ILE A 17 -3.77 -14.49 -2.01
C ILE A 17 -3.22 -13.38 -2.91
N ASP A 18 -2.11 -12.78 -2.51
CA ASP A 18 -1.50 -11.64 -3.22
C ASP A 18 -1.10 -11.95 -4.67
N SER A 19 -0.66 -13.19 -4.95
CA SER A 19 -0.24 -13.60 -6.30
C SER A 19 -1.38 -13.67 -7.33
N GLU A 20 -2.65 -13.54 -6.88
CA GLU A 20 -3.80 -13.38 -7.77
C GLU A 20 -4.00 -11.91 -8.23
N CYS A 21 -3.25 -10.98 -7.62
CA CYS A 21 -3.28 -9.56 -7.94
C CYS A 21 -2.08 -9.14 -8.81
N ALA A 22 -2.20 -7.97 -9.45
CA ALA A 22 -1.06 -7.33 -10.09
C ALA A 22 0.02 -7.00 -9.03
N SER A 23 1.29 -6.93 -9.44
CA SER A 23 2.43 -6.71 -8.53
C SER A 23 2.36 -5.42 -7.71
N ASN A 24 1.57 -4.44 -8.17
CA ASN A 24 1.31 -3.17 -7.50
C ASN A 24 0.02 -3.17 -6.65
N ARG A 25 -0.57 -4.33 -6.34
CA ARG A 25 -1.81 -4.45 -5.54
C ARG A 25 -1.74 -5.64 -4.59
N ALA A 26 -2.29 -5.52 -3.40
CA ALA A 26 -2.36 -6.58 -2.40
C ALA A 26 -3.78 -7.18 -2.33
N CYS A 27 -3.87 -8.44 -1.91
CA CYS A 27 -5.14 -9.07 -1.62
C CYS A 27 -5.63 -8.66 -0.23
N LEU A 28 -6.42 -7.59 -0.17
CA LEU A 28 -6.96 -7.04 1.08
C LEU A 28 -8.46 -7.23 1.11
N ARG A 29 -8.96 -7.93 2.13
CA ARG A 29 -10.40 -8.23 2.29
C ARG A 29 -11.02 -8.77 1.01
N GLN A 30 -10.34 -9.76 0.39
CA GLN A 30 -10.78 -10.44 -0.83
C GLN A 30 -10.81 -9.60 -2.10
N LYS A 31 -10.17 -8.42 -2.08
CA LYS A 31 -10.09 -7.47 -3.20
C LYS A 31 -8.64 -7.07 -3.48
N CYS A 32 -8.26 -7.05 -4.75
CA CYS A 32 -6.96 -6.53 -5.19
C CYS A 32 -6.94 -5.01 -5.08
N THR A 33 -6.32 -4.51 -4.02
CA THR A 33 -6.35 -3.10 -3.61
C THR A 33 -4.93 -2.55 -3.51
N ASP A 34 -4.74 -1.26 -3.77
CA ASP A 34 -3.48 -0.58 -3.48
C ASP A 34 -3.23 -0.59 -1.95
N PRO A 35 -2.11 -1.14 -1.45
CA PRO A 35 -1.81 -1.15 -0.02
C PRO A 35 -1.30 0.21 0.51
N CYS A 36 -1.04 1.21 -0.33
CA CYS A 36 -0.47 2.49 0.09
C CYS A 36 -1.39 3.40 0.94
N PRO A 37 -2.69 3.54 0.64
CA PRO A 37 -3.56 4.44 1.40
C PRO A 37 -3.59 4.11 2.90
N GLY A 38 -3.07 5.05 3.72
CA GLY A 38 -3.03 4.93 5.17
C GLY A 38 -1.83 4.17 5.75
N SER A 39 -0.91 3.68 4.90
CA SER A 39 0.26 2.89 5.35
C SER A 39 1.47 3.74 5.76
N CYS A 40 1.63 4.93 5.18
CA CYS A 40 2.81 5.78 5.39
C CYS A 40 2.48 7.07 6.14
N GLY A 41 3.50 7.60 6.82
CA GLY A 41 3.45 8.86 7.56
C GLY A 41 3.39 10.10 6.67
N THR A 42 3.24 11.26 7.31
CA THR A 42 3.16 12.53 6.58
C THR A 42 4.47 12.83 5.85
N GLY A 43 4.40 13.26 4.58
CA GLY A 43 5.59 13.60 3.79
C GLY A 43 6.43 12.39 3.31
N ALA A 44 6.01 11.16 3.62
CA ALA A 44 6.64 9.96 3.08
C ALA A 44 6.07 9.61 1.70
N GLU A 45 6.92 9.05 0.84
CA GLU A 45 6.51 8.38 -0.39
C GLU A 45 6.16 6.93 -0.09
N CYS A 46 5.10 6.44 -0.73
CA CYS A 46 4.72 5.04 -0.67
C CYS A 46 4.99 4.34 -2.00
N LEU A 47 5.69 3.21 -1.94
CA LEU A 47 5.96 2.33 -3.07
C LEU A 47 5.33 0.96 -2.78
N VAL A 48 4.74 0.33 -3.80
CA VAL A 48 4.27 -1.05 -3.67
C VAL A 48 5.34 -1.99 -4.19
N VAL A 49 5.89 -2.83 -3.30
CA VAL A 49 6.93 -3.81 -3.63
C VAL A 49 6.45 -5.18 -3.17
N ASN A 50 6.32 -6.12 -4.11
CA ASN A 50 5.82 -7.47 -3.84
C ASN A 50 4.52 -7.47 -3.01
N HIS A 51 3.52 -6.71 -3.47
CA HIS A 51 2.21 -6.58 -2.80
C HIS A 51 2.24 -5.93 -1.41
N MET A 52 3.37 -5.33 -0.98
CA MET A 52 3.48 -4.64 0.31
C MET A 52 3.73 -3.15 0.11
N ALA A 53 3.16 -2.34 0.99
CA ALA A 53 3.49 -0.93 1.08
C ALA A 53 4.88 -0.75 1.71
N VAL A 54 5.74 -0.02 1.03
CA VAL A 54 7.07 0.37 1.47
C VAL A 54 7.10 1.89 1.57
N CYS A 55 7.32 2.40 2.78
CA CYS A 55 7.37 3.83 3.05
C CYS A 55 8.82 4.31 3.07
N THR A 56 9.09 5.42 2.37
CA THR A 56 10.42 6.04 2.35
C THR A 56 10.30 7.56 2.46
N CYS A 57 11.28 8.21 3.08
CA CYS A 57 11.38 9.66 2.93
C CYS A 57 11.97 9.99 1.56
N PRO A 58 11.38 10.92 0.80
CA PRO A 58 11.92 11.35 -0.49
C PRO A 58 13.27 12.05 -0.31
N GLN A 59 13.99 12.25 -1.43
CA GLN A 59 15.26 12.96 -1.42
C GLN A 59 15.13 14.36 -0.78
N GLY A 60 16.03 14.67 0.15
CA GLY A 60 16.03 15.94 0.90
C GLY A 60 15.13 15.94 2.14
N PHE A 61 14.44 14.82 2.44
CA PHE A 61 13.65 14.61 3.65
C PHE A 61 14.27 13.51 4.53
N THR A 62 14.03 13.60 5.84
CA THR A 62 14.48 12.64 6.86
C THR A 62 13.40 12.49 7.94
N GLY A 63 13.53 11.51 8.82
CA GLY A 63 12.55 11.22 9.86
C GLY A 63 12.17 9.75 9.87
N ASP A 64 10.98 9.47 10.43
CA ASP A 64 10.38 8.13 10.40
C ASP A 64 9.31 8.10 9.30
N PRO A 65 9.49 7.29 8.22
CA PRO A 65 8.55 7.26 7.11
C PRO A 65 7.16 6.69 7.45
N PHE A 66 7.00 6.06 8.63
CA PHE A 66 5.69 5.63 9.14
C PHE A 66 5.00 6.68 10.01
N VAL A 67 5.71 7.75 10.39
CA VAL A 67 5.18 8.83 11.23
C VAL A 67 5.20 10.16 10.51
N ASN A 68 6.39 10.68 10.21
CA ASN A 68 6.60 11.97 9.58
C ASN A 68 8.00 12.09 8.97
N CYS A 69 8.05 12.44 7.68
CA CYS A 69 9.25 12.90 7.00
C CYS A 69 9.24 14.44 6.93
N PHE A 70 10.37 15.05 7.24
CA PHE A 70 10.57 16.50 7.22
C PHE A 70 11.86 16.86 6.49
N LEU A 71 11.94 18.07 5.94
CA LEU A 71 13.12 18.55 5.23
C LEU A 71 14.36 18.42 6.11
N GLU A 72 15.44 17.84 5.58
CA GLU A 72 16.68 17.61 6.32
C GLU A 72 17.29 18.92 6.86
N SER A 73 17.12 20.02 6.13
CA SER A 73 17.54 21.37 6.54
C SER A 73 16.78 21.95 7.74
N SER A 74 15.65 21.33 8.12
CA SER A 74 14.88 21.70 9.31
C SER A 74 15.46 21.09 10.60
N ARG A 75 16.42 20.15 10.48
CA ARG A 75 17.17 19.60 11.62
C ARG A 75 18.39 20.47 11.90
N LYS A 76 18.17 21.78 12.07
CA LYS A 76 19.19 22.69 12.56
C LYS A 76 18.90 22.96 14.03
N ASP A 77 19.91 22.63 14.84
CA ASP A 77 20.05 22.82 16.29
C ASP A 77 19.64 21.62 17.17
#